data_AF-A0A2Y9B7T8-F1
#
_entry.id   AF-A0A2Y9B7T8-F1
#
_cell.length_a   1.000
_cell.length_b   1.000
_cell.length_c   1.000
_cell.angle_alpha   90.00
_cell.angle_beta   90.00
_cell.angle_gamma   90.00
#
_symmetry.space_group_name_H-M   'P 1'
#
loop_
_entity.id
_entity.type
_entity.pdbx_description
1 polymer ?
#
loop_
_entity_poly.entity_id
_entity_poly.type
_entity_poly.pdbx_seq_one_letter_code
_entity_poly.pdbx_strand_id
1 'polypeptide(L)'
;MIRIILNDLWLDIKKNFLSILIYFIIYCIGMSMIVHITLLQYLGDMVRPDGTYPQAALDHFFSSDSSGIILLSAASAAAIILLWVLLEKMPIRLSRPLYVCAAGEKEKMKYLRLHLMIKVILSIVFTYILLRYVVIGQFFVSQNWTEILVQLSLWFFLLIDLNLRTDPGNRKEALIAEPDIVSEKSSEVIAGVYWFALLLLEIIIFYSLAAARITWTWWIFLIWCIAFAVNILLAKYCITPVLSYMLSYEKIYYPIPDKKE
;
A
#
# COMPACT_ATOMS: atom_id res chain seq x y z
N MET A 1 -19.07 -13.88 -9.57
CA MET A 1 -17.80 -13.64 -8.86
C MET A 1 -17.63 -12.19 -8.42
N ILE A 2 -17.54 -11.21 -9.33
CA ILE A 2 -17.28 -9.80 -8.97
C ILE A 2 -18.29 -9.23 -7.96
N ARG A 3 -19.59 -9.48 -8.15
CA ARG A 3 -20.63 -9.03 -7.20
C ARG A 3 -20.44 -9.58 -5.78
N ILE A 4 -19.97 -10.82 -5.64
CA ILE A 4 -19.69 -11.43 -4.34
C ILE A 4 -18.48 -10.74 -3.70
N ILE A 5 -17.40 -10.57 -4.47
CA ILE A 5 -16.18 -9.87 -4.03
C ILE A 5 -16.50 -8.46 -3.54
N LEU A 6 -17.27 -7.70 -4.31
CA LEU A 6 -17.65 -6.32 -3.93
C LEU A 6 -18.51 -6.29 -2.67
N ASN A 7 -19.41 -7.26 -2.50
CA ASN A 7 -20.23 -7.34 -1.29
C ASN A 7 -19.40 -7.71 -0.06
N ASP A 8 -18.45 -8.64 -0.20
CA ASP A 8 -17.54 -9.01 0.88
C ASP A 8 -16.65 -7.83 1.30
N LEU A 9 -16.05 -7.13 0.33
CA LEU A 9 -15.25 -5.92 0.57
C LEU A 9 -16.09 -4.82 1.20
N TRP A 10 -17.34 -4.63 0.75
CA TRP A 10 -18.26 -3.65 1.33
C TRP A 10 -18.58 -3.96 2.79
N LEU A 11 -18.79 -5.23 3.15
CA LEU A 11 -19.00 -5.64 4.52
C LEU A 11 -17.77 -5.37 5.40
N ASP A 12 -16.57 -5.59 4.88
CA ASP A 12 -15.33 -5.28 5.60
C ASP A 12 -15.13 -3.78 5.79
N ILE A 13 -15.39 -2.97 4.76
CA ILE A 13 -15.38 -1.51 4.86
C ILE A 13 -16.42 -1.06 5.90
N LYS A 14 -17.63 -1.59 5.86
CA LYS A 14 -18.70 -1.23 6.82
C LYS A 14 -18.32 -1.59 8.25
N LYS A 15 -17.73 -2.77 8.47
CA LYS A 15 -17.27 -3.23 9.79
C LYS A 15 -16.16 -2.33 10.34
N ASN A 16 -15.23 -1.92 9.49
CA ASN A 16 -14.07 -1.12 9.88
C ASN A 16 -14.26 0.40 9.66
N PHE A 17 -15.47 0.85 9.28
CA PHE A 17 -15.72 2.23 8.82
C PHE A 17 -15.25 3.28 9.82
N LEU A 18 -15.57 3.09 11.11
CA LEU A 18 -15.16 4.02 12.17
C LEU A 18 -13.62 4.09 12.29
N SER A 19 -12.93 2.95 12.22
CA SER A 19 -11.46 2.91 12.23
C SER A 19 -10.87 3.63 11.01
N ILE A 20 -11.42 3.37 9.82
CA ILE A 20 -10.99 4.02 8.57
C ILE A 20 -11.15 5.53 8.67
N LEU A 21 -12.29 6.00 9.17
CA LEU A 21 -12.59 7.41 9.36
C LEU A 21 -11.62 8.06 10.36
N ILE A 22 -11.38 7.43 11.51
CA ILE A 22 -10.45 7.94 12.52
C ILE A 22 -9.04 8.06 11.95
N TYR A 23 -8.54 7.03 11.26
CA TYR A 23 -7.20 7.09 10.68
C TYR A 23 -7.08 8.13 9.57
N PHE A 24 -8.12 8.32 8.77
CA PHE A 24 -8.18 9.39 7.78
C PHE A 24 -8.11 10.77 8.44
N ILE A 25 -8.87 10.99 9.52
CA ILE A 25 -8.83 12.26 10.28
C ILE A 25 -7.43 12.49 10.87
N ILE A 26 -6.82 11.47 11.47
CA ILE A 26 -5.46 11.56 12.02
C ILE A 26 -4.45 11.91 10.93
N TYR A 27 -4.56 11.29 9.75
CA TYR A 27 -3.72 11.61 8.60
C TYR A 27 -3.89 13.08 8.16
N CYS A 28 -5.14 13.56 8.02
CA CYS A 28 -5.42 14.94 7.64
C CYS A 28 -4.89 15.96 8.66
N ILE A 29 -5.06 15.70 9.96
CA ILE A 29 -4.54 16.55 11.04
C ILE A 29 -3.01 16.55 11.02
N GLY A 30 -2.39 15.37 10.96
CA GLY A 30 -0.93 15.22 10.95
C GLY A 30 -0.29 15.94 9.77
N MET A 31 -0.84 15.77 8.57
CA MET A 31 -0.33 16.47 7.38
C MET A 31 -0.58 17.97 7.43
N SER A 32 -1.73 18.42 7.94
CA SER A 32 -1.99 19.85 8.17
C SER A 32 -0.97 20.47 9.13
N MET A 33 -0.61 19.76 10.20
CA MET A 33 0.44 20.21 11.12
C MET A 33 1.82 20.25 10.45
N ILE A 34 2.18 19.25 9.64
CA ILE A 34 3.46 19.24 8.89
C ILE A 34 3.53 20.44 7.94
N VAL A 35 2.46 20.72 7.20
CA VAL A 35 2.37 21.90 6.32
C VAL A 35 2.51 23.18 7.14
N HIS A 36 1.84 23.27 8.28
CA HIS A 36 1.89 24.46 9.12
C HIS A 36 3.29 24.69 9.73
N ILE A 37 3.94 23.64 10.22
CA ILE A 37 5.31 23.71 10.77
C ILE A 37 6.31 24.09 9.69
N THR A 38 6.24 23.45 8.52
CA THR A 38 7.16 23.75 7.39
C THR A 38 6.95 25.17 6.87
N LEU A 39 5.71 25.65 6.82
CA LEU A 39 5.39 27.04 6.49
C LEU A 39 5.95 28.02 7.53
N LEU A 40 5.78 27.74 8.83
CA LEU A 40 6.31 28.58 9.91
C LEU A 40 7.84 28.64 9.89
N GLN A 41 8.51 27.51 9.64
CA GLN A 41 9.97 27.45 9.49
C GLN A 41 10.42 28.30 8.29
N TYR A 42 9.78 28.12 7.14
CA TYR A 42 10.12 28.88 5.93
C TYR A 42 9.89 30.39 6.10
N LEU A 43 8.79 30.79 6.75
CA LEU A 43 8.53 32.20 7.05
C LEU A 43 9.53 32.76 8.07
N GLY A 44 9.92 31.96 9.06
CA GLY A 44 10.94 32.29 10.06
C GLY A 44 12.31 32.58 9.43
N ASP A 45 12.74 31.76 8.48
CA ASP A 45 13.99 31.94 7.74
C ASP A 45 13.97 33.20 6.84
N MET A 46 12.78 33.67 6.46
CA MET A 46 12.55 34.82 5.59
C MET A 46 12.23 36.12 6.36
N VAL A 47 12.25 36.09 7.70
CA VAL A 47 12.01 37.27 8.54
C VAL A 47 13.09 38.31 8.29
N ARG A 48 12.67 39.47 7.76
CA ARG A 48 13.53 40.64 7.66
C ARG A 48 13.81 41.22 9.05
N PRO A 49 14.92 41.97 9.23
CA PRO A 49 15.25 42.63 10.50
C PRO A 49 14.17 43.58 11.03
N ASP A 50 13.24 44.01 10.17
CA ASP A 50 12.10 44.88 10.47
C ASP A 50 10.83 44.12 10.94
N GLY A 51 10.88 42.78 11.01
CA GLY A 51 9.77 41.94 11.48
C GLY A 51 8.61 41.80 10.47
N THR A 52 8.79 42.24 9.22
CA THR A 52 7.75 42.17 8.19
C THR A 52 7.90 40.94 7.29
N TYR A 53 6.78 40.32 6.93
CA TYR A 53 6.71 39.21 5.98
C TYR A 53 6.33 39.74 4.59
N PRO A 54 7.06 39.42 3.52
CA PRO A 54 6.58 39.70 2.17
C PRO A 54 5.43 38.71 1.86
N GLN A 55 4.23 39.19 1.53
CA GLN A 55 3.14 38.31 1.05
C GLN A 55 3.59 37.44 -0.14
N ALA A 56 4.49 37.97 -0.98
CA ALA A 56 5.13 37.23 -2.07
C ALA A 56 5.94 35.99 -1.63
N ALA A 57 6.42 35.94 -0.37
CA ALA A 57 7.13 34.77 0.16
C ALA A 57 6.17 33.59 0.41
N LEU A 58 4.92 33.88 0.78
CA LEU A 58 3.89 32.87 1.00
C LEU A 58 3.47 32.22 -0.33
N ASP A 59 3.26 33.05 -1.36
CA ASP A 59 3.01 32.58 -2.73
C ASP A 59 4.20 31.80 -3.30
N HIS A 60 5.43 32.23 -2.98
CA HIS A 60 6.64 31.49 -3.35
C HIS A 60 6.75 30.13 -2.64
N PHE A 61 6.34 30.00 -1.38
CA PHE A 61 6.39 28.71 -0.66
C PHE A 61 5.48 27.65 -1.31
N PHE A 62 4.26 28.04 -1.70
CA PHE A 62 3.33 27.14 -2.37
C PHE A 62 3.68 26.87 -3.84
N SER A 63 4.51 27.71 -4.45
CA SER A 63 4.98 27.55 -5.84
C SER A 63 6.42 27.02 -5.95
N SER A 64 7.15 26.87 -4.84
CA SER A 64 8.52 26.35 -4.88
C SER A 64 8.51 24.83 -5.10
N ASP A 65 9.21 24.38 -6.14
CA ASP A 65 9.34 22.95 -6.43
C ASP A 65 10.00 22.16 -5.28
N SER A 66 10.84 22.80 -4.45
CA SER A 66 11.52 22.15 -3.31
C SER A 66 10.59 21.79 -2.16
N SER A 67 9.76 22.73 -1.71
CA SER A 67 8.81 22.50 -0.62
C SER A 67 7.76 21.47 -1.03
N GLY A 68 7.33 21.50 -2.30
CA GLY A 68 6.40 20.53 -2.88
C GLY A 68 6.93 19.09 -2.84
N ILE A 69 8.19 18.87 -3.26
CA ILE A 69 8.81 17.53 -3.24
C ILE A 69 8.95 16.99 -1.81
N ILE A 70 9.39 17.82 -0.86
CA ILE A 70 9.54 17.44 0.55
C ILE A 70 8.16 17.07 1.13
N LEU A 71 7.15 17.90 0.89
CA LEU A 71 5.80 17.64 1.37
C LEU A 71 5.19 16.37 0.76
N LEU A 72 5.40 16.14 -0.54
CA LEU A 72 4.96 14.94 -1.24
C LEU A 72 5.65 13.68 -0.69
N SER A 73 6.94 13.75 -0.38
CA SER A 73 7.68 12.63 0.22
C SER A 73 7.15 12.29 1.63
N ALA A 74 6.88 13.31 2.45
CA ALA A 74 6.30 13.13 3.77
C ALA A 74 4.86 12.58 3.69
N ALA A 75 4.06 13.12 2.78
CA ALA A 75 2.70 12.62 2.50
C ALA A 75 2.71 11.17 2.05
N SER A 76 3.68 10.79 1.20
CA SER A 76 3.85 9.42 0.72
C SER A 76 4.19 8.48 1.87
N ALA A 77 5.16 8.83 2.72
CA ALA A 77 5.50 8.03 3.90
C ALA A 77 4.29 7.84 4.84
N ALA A 78 3.57 8.93 5.15
CA ALA A 78 2.38 8.88 5.99
C ALA A 78 1.26 8.03 5.35
N ALA A 79 1.06 8.12 4.03
CA ALA A 79 0.10 7.32 3.30
C ALA A 79 0.45 5.83 3.33
N ILE A 80 1.73 5.46 3.21
CA ILE A 80 2.19 4.07 3.30
C ILE A 80 1.86 3.49 4.68
N ILE A 81 2.14 4.23 5.76
CA ILE A 81 1.83 3.81 7.13
C ILE A 81 0.31 3.65 7.32
N LEU A 82 -0.47 4.61 6.83
CA LEU A 82 -1.93 4.56 6.89
C LEU A 82 -2.48 3.34 6.15
N LEU A 83 -2.00 3.09 4.94
CA LEU A 83 -2.38 1.93 4.12
C LEU A 83 -1.97 0.62 4.79
N TRP A 84 -0.79 0.55 5.39
CA TRP A 84 -0.32 -0.61 6.15
C TRP A 84 -1.33 -1.00 7.24
N VAL A 85 -1.73 -0.04 8.07
CA VAL A 85 -2.69 -0.26 9.19
C VAL A 85 -4.10 -0.57 8.68
N LEU A 86 -4.52 0.10 7.61
CA LEU A 86 -5.89 -0.03 7.08
C LEU A 86 -6.08 -1.36 6.33
N LEU A 87 -5.10 -1.78 5.53
CA LEU A 87 -5.16 -3.02 4.75
C LEU A 87 -4.97 -4.26 5.61
N GLU A 88 -4.27 -4.15 6.74
CA GLU A 88 -4.17 -5.20 7.76
C GLU A 88 -5.55 -5.57 8.33
N LYS A 89 -6.46 -4.59 8.46
CA LYS A 89 -7.84 -4.83 8.93
C LYS A 89 -8.77 -5.44 7.87
N MET A 90 -8.31 -5.50 6.61
CA MET A 90 -9.08 -6.03 5.47
C MET A 90 -8.27 -7.10 4.74
N PRO A 91 -7.89 -8.20 5.41
CA PRO A 91 -7.06 -9.24 4.81
C PRO A 91 -7.75 -9.91 3.62
N ILE A 92 -6.95 -10.45 2.69
CA ILE A 92 -7.51 -11.33 1.65
C ILE A 92 -8.07 -12.56 2.35
N ARG A 93 -9.27 -13.00 1.97
CA ARG A 93 -9.89 -14.22 2.47
C ARG A 93 -10.84 -14.81 1.44
N LEU A 94 -11.09 -16.11 1.52
CA LEU A 94 -12.15 -16.73 0.75
C LEU A 94 -13.51 -16.32 1.33
N SER A 95 -14.49 -16.09 0.45
CA SER A 95 -15.85 -15.81 0.91
C SER A 95 -16.48 -17.06 1.52
N ARG A 96 -17.26 -16.88 2.59
CA ARG A 96 -17.92 -18.00 3.28
C ARG A 96 -18.73 -18.92 2.34
N PRO A 97 -19.47 -18.40 1.35
CA PRO A 97 -20.20 -19.24 0.40
C PRO A 97 -19.30 -20.12 -0.46
N LEU A 98 -18.05 -19.71 -0.71
CA LEU A 98 -17.11 -20.46 -1.54
C LEU A 98 -16.50 -21.66 -0.79
N TYR A 99 -16.53 -21.69 0.54
CA TYR A 99 -16.14 -22.87 1.33
C TYR A 99 -17.16 -24.02 1.23
N VAL A 100 -18.43 -23.70 1.01
CA VAL A 100 -19.52 -24.70 0.97
C VAL A 100 -19.84 -25.14 -0.46
N CYS A 101 -19.42 -24.36 -1.45
CA CYS A 101 -19.66 -24.65 -2.86
C CYS A 101 -18.70 -25.73 -3.38
N ALA A 102 -19.19 -26.67 -4.20
CA ALA A 102 -18.38 -27.66 -4.92
C ALA A 102 -17.53 -27.05 -6.07
N ALA A 103 -17.03 -25.83 -5.87
CA ALA A 103 -16.15 -25.16 -6.81
C ALA A 103 -14.75 -25.79 -6.75
N GLY A 104 -14.17 -26.08 -7.91
CA GLY A 104 -12.83 -26.65 -8.00
C GLY A 104 -11.75 -25.69 -7.53
N GLU A 105 -10.58 -26.21 -7.13
CA GLU A 105 -9.44 -25.41 -6.66
C GLU A 105 -9.04 -24.30 -7.63
N LYS A 106 -9.10 -24.57 -8.94
CA LYS A 106 -8.82 -23.59 -10.01
C LYS A 106 -9.78 -22.40 -9.99
N GLU A 107 -11.06 -22.63 -9.68
CA GLU A 107 -12.07 -21.57 -9.63
C GLU A 107 -11.90 -20.71 -8.38
N LYS A 108 -11.58 -21.35 -7.24
CA LYS A 108 -11.29 -20.65 -5.98
C LYS A 108 -10.00 -19.82 -6.08
N MET A 109 -8.96 -20.34 -6.74
CA MET A 109 -7.75 -19.57 -7.04
C MET A 109 -8.05 -18.36 -7.94
N LYS A 110 -8.91 -18.53 -8.96
CA LYS A 110 -9.37 -17.43 -9.80
C LYS A 110 -10.14 -16.38 -9.00
N TYR A 111 -10.96 -16.79 -8.03
CA TYR A 111 -11.64 -15.86 -7.10
C TYR A 111 -10.61 -15.03 -6.33
N LEU A 112 -9.64 -15.68 -5.70
CA LEU A 112 -8.63 -15.01 -4.87
C LEU A 112 -7.77 -14.02 -5.67
N ARG A 113 -7.33 -14.39 -6.87
CA ARG A 113 -6.60 -13.48 -7.76
C ARG A 113 -7.45 -12.27 -8.15
N LEU A 114 -8.73 -12.47 -8.46
CA LEU A 114 -9.64 -11.38 -8.81
C LEU A 114 -9.93 -10.49 -7.59
N HIS A 115 -10.06 -11.07 -6.40
CA HIS A 115 -10.22 -10.36 -5.14
C HIS A 115 -9.02 -9.44 -4.86
N LEU A 116 -7.79 -9.97 -4.99
CA LEU A 116 -6.56 -9.19 -4.88
C LEU A 116 -6.55 -8.02 -5.88
N MET A 117 -6.83 -8.27 -7.16
CA MET A 117 -6.83 -7.23 -8.20
C MET A 117 -7.83 -6.10 -7.90
N ILE A 118 -9.05 -6.43 -7.49
CA ILE A 118 -10.07 -5.42 -7.13
C ILE A 118 -9.60 -4.60 -5.92
N LYS A 119 -9.02 -5.25 -4.92
CA LYS A 119 -8.52 -4.61 -3.70
C LYS A 119 -7.34 -3.66 -3.99
N VAL A 120 -6.43 -4.06 -4.89
CA VAL A 120 -5.33 -3.21 -5.38
C VAL A 120 -5.89 -1.98 -6.12
N ILE A 121 -6.87 -2.15 -7.00
CA ILE A 121 -7.51 -1.02 -7.71
C ILE A 121 -8.14 -0.04 -6.72
N LEU A 122 -8.88 -0.53 -5.71
CA LEU A 122 -9.45 0.33 -4.67
C LEU A 122 -8.37 1.06 -3.88
N SER A 123 -7.26 0.38 -3.58
CA SER A 123 -6.14 0.97 -2.86
C SER A 123 -5.41 2.05 -3.68
N ILE A 124 -5.27 1.87 -5.00
CA ILE A 124 -4.74 2.90 -5.91
C ILE A 124 -5.61 4.15 -5.86
N VAL A 125 -6.93 3.99 -5.99
CA VAL A 125 -7.89 5.11 -5.94
C VAL A 125 -7.83 5.82 -4.58
N PHE A 126 -7.78 5.06 -3.48
CA PHE A 126 -7.69 5.62 -2.14
C PHE A 126 -6.38 6.39 -1.91
N THR A 127 -5.24 5.82 -2.35
CA THR A 127 -3.92 6.48 -2.29
C THR A 127 -3.91 7.77 -3.08
N TYR A 128 -4.49 7.77 -4.28
CA TYR A 128 -4.61 8.97 -5.12
C TYR A 128 -5.40 10.07 -4.40
N ILE A 129 -6.51 9.73 -3.75
CA ILE A 129 -7.32 10.70 -2.97
C ILE A 129 -6.51 11.27 -1.80
N LEU A 130 -5.81 10.42 -1.05
CA LEU A 130 -4.99 10.82 0.11
C LEU A 130 -3.87 11.80 -0.28
N LEU A 131 -3.14 11.51 -1.35
CA LEU A 131 -2.02 12.34 -1.78
C LEU A 131 -2.51 13.65 -2.39
N ARG A 132 -3.59 13.62 -3.18
CA ARG A 132 -4.18 14.82 -3.79
C ARG A 132 -4.73 15.81 -2.76
N TYR A 133 -5.29 15.31 -1.66
CA TYR A 133 -5.83 16.15 -0.59
C TYR A 133 -4.73 17.00 0.08
N VAL A 134 -3.53 16.46 0.23
CA VAL A 134 -2.44 17.10 0.98
C VAL A 134 -1.62 18.05 0.11
N VAL A 135 -1.33 17.69 -1.13
CA VAL A 135 -0.36 18.41 -1.98
C VAL A 135 -1.05 19.27 -3.06
N ILE A 136 -2.21 19.85 -2.75
CA ILE A 136 -2.99 20.78 -3.62
C ILE A 136 -2.84 20.48 -5.12
N GLY A 137 -3.19 19.25 -5.52
CA GLY A 137 -3.23 18.85 -6.93
C GLY A 137 -1.97 18.25 -7.55
N GLN A 138 -0.84 18.11 -6.84
CA GLN A 138 0.35 17.42 -7.35
C GLN A 138 0.46 15.99 -6.80
N PHE A 139 0.31 15.00 -7.68
CA PHE A 139 0.56 13.58 -7.35
C PHE A 139 1.99 13.15 -7.76
N PHE A 140 2.49 13.71 -8.86
CA PHE A 140 3.80 13.36 -9.40
C PHE A 140 4.86 14.32 -8.90
N VAL A 141 6.04 13.75 -8.62
CA VAL A 141 7.24 14.50 -8.23
C VAL A 141 7.68 15.48 -9.32
N SER A 142 7.54 15.09 -10.60
CA SER A 142 7.94 15.90 -11.74
C SER A 142 7.01 15.64 -12.94
N GLN A 143 7.19 16.44 -14.00
CA GLN A 143 6.50 16.23 -15.27
C GLN A 143 7.27 15.32 -16.25
N ASN A 144 8.41 14.77 -15.83
CA ASN A 144 9.19 13.87 -16.66
C ASN A 144 8.53 12.49 -16.70
N TRP A 145 8.21 12.02 -17.90
CA TRP A 145 7.52 10.74 -18.12
C TRP A 145 8.24 9.54 -17.51
N THR A 146 9.57 9.54 -17.50
CA THR A 146 10.35 8.42 -16.93
C THR A 146 10.19 8.32 -15.42
N GLU A 147 10.17 9.46 -14.73
CA GLU A 147 9.97 9.55 -13.28
C GLU A 147 8.55 9.18 -12.88
N ILE A 148 7.57 9.65 -13.66
CA ILE A 148 6.17 9.31 -13.51
C ILE A 148 5.98 7.79 -13.60
N LEU A 149 6.59 7.15 -14.60
CA LEU A 149 6.48 5.71 -14.81
C LEU A 149 7.09 4.94 -13.63
N VAL A 150 8.24 5.38 -13.13
CA VAL A 150 8.93 4.77 -11.98
C VAL A 150 8.08 4.93 -10.72
N GLN A 151 7.57 6.13 -10.44
CA GLN A 151 6.70 6.40 -9.30
C GLN A 151 5.44 5.52 -9.33
N LEU A 152 4.76 5.44 -10.49
CA LEU A 152 3.56 4.60 -10.63
C LEU A 152 3.87 3.12 -10.43
N SER A 153 5.00 2.65 -10.96
CA SER A 153 5.43 1.25 -10.83
C SER A 153 5.73 0.90 -9.37
N LEU A 154 6.42 1.77 -8.63
CA LEU A 154 6.69 1.59 -7.21
C LEU A 154 5.40 1.52 -6.39
N TRP A 155 4.50 2.47 -6.58
CA TRP A 155 3.20 2.47 -5.92
C TRP A 155 2.40 1.22 -6.27
N PHE A 156 2.45 0.76 -7.52
CA PHE A 156 1.76 -0.46 -7.94
C PHE A 156 2.29 -1.70 -7.21
N PHE A 157 3.60 -1.93 -7.17
CA PHE A 157 4.18 -3.09 -6.47
C PHE A 157 3.97 -3.03 -4.96
N LEU A 158 4.13 -1.85 -4.35
CA LEU A 158 3.84 -1.65 -2.93
C LEU A 158 2.38 -1.97 -2.60
N LEU A 159 1.45 -1.49 -3.42
CA LEU A 159 0.03 -1.76 -3.19
C LEU A 159 -0.30 -3.23 -3.39
N ILE A 160 0.35 -3.95 -4.32
CA ILE A 160 0.19 -5.40 -4.40
C ILE A 160 0.65 -6.07 -3.10
N ASP A 161 1.86 -5.77 -2.64
CA ASP A 161 2.45 -6.40 -1.46
C ASP A 161 1.62 -6.13 -0.19
N LEU A 162 1.25 -4.86 0.05
CA LEU A 162 0.37 -4.48 1.16
C LEU A 162 -1.00 -5.18 1.11
N ASN A 163 -1.53 -5.38 -0.10
CA ASN A 163 -2.81 -6.06 -0.26
C ASN A 163 -2.71 -7.57 -0.14
N LEU A 164 -1.53 -8.17 -0.34
CA LEU A 164 -1.28 -9.61 -0.32
C LEU A 164 -1.34 -10.22 1.09
N ARG A 165 -1.57 -9.40 2.11
CA ARG A 165 -1.71 -9.89 3.49
C ARG A 165 -2.89 -10.83 3.67
N THR A 166 -2.55 -11.92 4.33
CA THR A 166 -3.39 -13.04 4.67
C THR A 166 -3.77 -12.94 6.14
N ASP A 167 -5.01 -13.26 6.46
CA ASP A 167 -5.43 -13.49 7.84
C ASP A 167 -6.29 -14.76 7.86
N PRO A 168 -5.86 -15.80 8.59
CA PRO A 168 -6.71 -16.96 8.82
C PRO A 168 -8.00 -16.62 9.53
N GLY A 169 -8.13 -15.46 10.21
CA GLY A 169 -9.27 -15.13 11.06
C GLY A 169 -9.02 -15.58 12.50
N ASN A 170 -9.76 -16.56 13.02
CA ASN A 170 -9.59 -17.03 14.41
C ASN A 170 -8.30 -17.86 14.55
N ARG A 171 -7.15 -17.16 14.62
CA ARG A 171 -5.80 -17.73 14.66
C ARG A 171 -5.64 -18.77 15.77
N LYS A 172 -6.38 -18.65 16.89
CA LYS A 172 -6.34 -19.61 18.00
C LYS A 172 -6.90 -20.98 17.60
N GLU A 173 -8.04 -21.03 16.92
CA GLU A 173 -8.62 -22.30 16.43
C GLU A 173 -7.78 -22.89 15.30
N ALA A 174 -7.23 -22.04 14.42
CA ALA A 174 -6.32 -22.48 13.36
C ALA A 174 -5.01 -23.08 13.91
N LEU A 175 -4.42 -22.46 14.94
CA LEU A 175 -3.23 -22.95 15.64
C LEU A 175 -3.46 -24.29 16.36
N ILE A 176 -4.67 -24.51 16.86
CA ILE A 176 -5.05 -25.76 17.55
C ILE A 176 -5.32 -26.87 16.53
N ALA A 177 -5.94 -26.55 15.39
CA ALA A 177 -6.30 -27.53 14.37
C ALA A 177 -5.10 -28.00 13.53
N GLU A 178 -4.24 -27.07 13.08
CA GLU A 178 -3.07 -27.38 12.25
C GLU A 178 -1.88 -26.46 12.62
N PRO A 179 -1.05 -26.83 13.62
CA PRO A 179 0.08 -26.01 14.07
C PRO A 179 1.15 -25.81 12.98
N ASP A 180 1.25 -26.73 12.03
CA ASP A 180 2.18 -26.69 10.88
C ASP A 180 1.73 -25.75 9.75
N ILE A 181 0.46 -25.34 9.75
CA ILE A 181 -0.02 -24.32 8.80
C ILE A 181 0.42 -22.95 9.29
N VAL A 182 0.39 -22.68 10.61
CA VAL A 182 0.65 -21.35 11.17
C VAL A 182 2.14 -21.08 11.46
N SER A 183 2.98 -22.12 11.49
CA SER A 183 4.43 -21.98 11.62
C SER A 183 5.07 -21.75 10.25
N GLU A 184 5.36 -20.47 9.96
CA GLU A 184 6.32 -19.98 8.97
C GLU A 184 6.45 -20.79 7.66
N LYS A 185 5.64 -20.45 6.66
CA LYS A 185 6.00 -20.77 5.27
C LYS A 185 6.68 -19.57 4.64
N SER A 186 7.95 -19.79 4.29
CA SER A 186 8.91 -18.84 3.75
C SER A 186 8.33 -17.80 2.79
N SER A 187 7.34 -18.14 1.96
CA SER A 187 6.72 -17.20 1.00
C SER A 187 5.98 -16.04 1.65
N GLU A 188 5.28 -16.22 2.78
CA GLU A 188 4.60 -15.11 3.47
C GLU A 188 5.59 -14.17 4.14
N VAL A 189 6.67 -14.73 4.70
CA VAL A 189 7.77 -13.94 5.30
C VAL A 189 8.57 -13.22 4.21
N ILE A 190 8.84 -13.89 3.08
CA ILE A 190 9.49 -13.29 1.91
C ILE A 190 8.67 -12.14 1.36
N ALA A 191 7.34 -12.30 1.22
CA ALA A 191 6.47 -11.22 0.78
C ALA A 191 6.39 -10.10 1.84
N GLY A 192 5.83 -10.41 3.01
CA GLY A 192 5.45 -9.42 4.00
C GLY A 192 6.59 -8.73 4.74
N VAL A 193 7.82 -9.27 4.70
CA VAL A 193 8.98 -8.66 5.35
C VAL A 193 10.04 -8.26 4.33
N TYR A 194 10.57 -9.21 3.55
CA TYR A 194 11.72 -8.93 2.68
C TYR A 194 11.35 -8.12 1.45
N TRP A 195 10.27 -8.48 0.75
CA TRP A 195 9.82 -7.75 -0.43
C TRP A 195 9.26 -6.39 -0.05
N PHE A 196 8.49 -6.31 1.04
CA PHE A 196 8.06 -5.04 1.62
C PHE A 196 9.23 -4.11 1.96
N ALA A 197 10.27 -4.61 2.64
CA ALA A 197 11.44 -3.82 3.00
C ALA A 197 12.23 -3.35 1.77
N LEU A 198 12.36 -4.18 0.74
CA LEU A 198 12.97 -3.80 -0.54
C LEU A 198 12.20 -2.66 -1.19
N LEU A 199 10.87 -2.75 -1.26
CA LEU A 199 10.01 -1.71 -1.84
C LEU A 199 10.09 -0.40 -1.06
N LEU A 200 10.15 -0.46 0.28
CA LEU A 200 10.37 0.73 1.11
C LEU A 200 11.72 1.38 0.81
N LEU A 201 12.78 0.59 0.70
CA LEU A 201 14.11 1.09 0.36
C LEU A 201 14.11 1.78 -1.02
N GLU A 202 13.50 1.15 -2.02
CA GLU A 202 13.34 1.72 -3.35
C GLU A 202 12.56 3.05 -3.31
N ILE A 203 11.46 3.12 -2.58
CA ILE A 203 10.67 4.35 -2.40
C ILE A 203 11.50 5.46 -1.74
N ILE A 204 12.28 5.14 -0.70
CA ILE A 204 13.17 6.10 -0.04
C ILE A 204 14.23 6.61 -1.00
N ILE A 205 14.84 5.72 -1.80
CA ILE A 205 15.83 6.09 -2.82
C ILE A 205 15.17 7.01 -3.87
N PHE A 206 13.97 6.68 -4.35
CA PHE A 206 13.26 7.49 -5.33
C PHE A 206 12.99 8.91 -4.85
N TYR A 207 12.37 9.06 -3.66
CA TYR A 207 12.04 10.38 -3.11
C TYR A 207 13.28 11.16 -2.65
N SER A 208 14.37 10.48 -2.25
CA SER A 208 15.64 11.16 -1.93
C SER A 208 16.36 11.67 -3.18
N LEU A 209 16.37 10.91 -4.28
CA LEU A 209 16.88 11.38 -5.58
C LEU A 209 16.11 12.62 -6.05
N ALA A 210 14.79 12.60 -5.88
CA ALA A 210 13.92 13.73 -6.19
C ALA A 210 14.21 14.96 -5.32
N ALA A 211 14.34 14.77 -4.00
CA ALA A 211 14.66 15.87 -3.07
C ALA A 211 16.05 16.46 -3.34
N ALA A 212 17.02 15.62 -3.72
CA ALA A 212 18.36 16.02 -4.13
C ALA A 212 18.42 16.66 -5.53
N ARG A 213 17.30 16.70 -6.26
CA ARG A 213 17.18 17.26 -7.63
C ARG A 213 18.20 16.68 -8.61
N ILE A 214 18.47 15.38 -8.48
CA ILE A 214 19.37 14.68 -9.41
C ILE A 214 18.71 14.63 -10.78
N THR A 215 19.43 15.05 -11.81
CA THR A 215 18.94 15.04 -13.18
C THR A 215 18.75 13.60 -13.66
N TRP A 216 17.56 13.34 -14.21
CA TRP A 216 17.25 12.01 -14.73
C TRP A 216 18.04 11.71 -16.00
N THR A 217 18.82 10.63 -15.94
CA THR A 217 19.59 10.12 -17.07
C THR A 217 19.08 8.75 -17.46
N TRP A 218 19.36 8.33 -18.70
CA TRP A 218 19.04 6.98 -19.17
C TRP A 218 19.65 5.88 -18.31
N TRP A 219 20.81 6.12 -17.68
CA TRP A 219 21.45 5.17 -16.76
C TRP A 219 20.65 4.96 -15.47
N ILE A 220 20.13 6.05 -14.89
CA ILE A 220 19.25 5.98 -13.71
C ILE A 220 17.98 5.18 -14.06
N PHE A 221 17.38 5.45 -15.21
CA PHE A 221 16.21 4.71 -15.67
C PHE A 221 16.50 3.21 -15.89
N LEU A 222 17.68 2.86 -16.45
CA LEU A 222 18.07 1.46 -16.66
C LEU A 222 18.21 0.70 -15.33
N ILE A 223 18.76 1.34 -14.29
CA ILE A 223 18.84 0.76 -12.94
C ILE A 223 17.41 0.47 -12.41
N TRP A 224 16.48 1.41 -12.59
CA TRP A 224 15.07 1.19 -12.23
C TRP A 224 14.43 0.04 -13.01
N CYS A 225 14.73 -0.12 -14.30
CA CYS A 225 14.25 -1.28 -15.06
C CYS A 225 14.73 -2.61 -14.47
N ILE A 226 15.98 -2.68 -14.00
CA ILE A 226 16.52 -3.87 -13.34
C ILE A 226 15.80 -4.10 -12.00
N ALA A 227 15.62 -3.07 -11.19
CA ALA A 227 14.87 -3.16 -9.93
C ALA A 227 13.43 -3.65 -10.17
N PHE A 228 12.74 -3.14 -11.20
CA PHE A 228 11.40 -3.62 -11.55
C PHE A 228 11.39 -5.06 -12.07
N ALA A 229 12.42 -5.51 -12.77
CA ALA A 229 12.54 -6.92 -13.14
C ALA A 229 12.61 -7.82 -11.89
N VAL A 230 13.37 -7.42 -10.86
CA VAL A 230 13.41 -8.12 -9.57
C VAL A 230 12.04 -8.12 -8.90
N ASN A 231 11.35 -6.98 -8.86
CA ASN A 231 10.00 -6.88 -8.30
C ASN A 231 8.98 -7.77 -9.03
N ILE A 232 9.06 -7.87 -10.36
CA ILE A 232 8.20 -8.77 -11.16
C ILE A 232 8.46 -10.23 -10.79
N LEU A 233 9.74 -10.62 -10.63
CA LEU A 233 10.11 -11.98 -10.22
C LEU A 233 9.59 -12.30 -8.81
N LEU A 234 9.77 -11.38 -7.86
CA LEU A 234 9.24 -11.53 -6.50
C LEU A 234 7.71 -11.61 -6.49
N ALA A 235 7.02 -10.73 -7.21
CA ALA A 235 5.56 -10.78 -7.35
C ALA A 235 5.08 -12.14 -7.88
N LYS A 236 5.74 -12.67 -8.93
CA LYS A 236 5.41 -13.98 -9.49
C LYS A 236 5.66 -15.11 -8.49
N TYR A 237 6.77 -15.04 -7.74
CA TYR A 237 7.16 -16.05 -6.77
C TYR A 237 6.29 -16.02 -5.50
N CYS A 238 5.82 -14.85 -5.07
CA CYS A 238 5.08 -14.69 -3.82
C CYS A 238 3.56 -14.81 -3.99
N ILE A 239 2.97 -14.18 -5.02
CA ILE A 239 1.50 -14.07 -5.14
C ILE A 239 0.83 -15.46 -5.20
N THR A 240 1.32 -16.36 -6.07
CA THR A 240 0.63 -17.66 -6.24
C THR A 240 0.76 -18.54 -5.00
N PRO A 241 1.94 -18.71 -4.38
CA PRO A 241 2.06 -19.46 -3.13
C PRO A 241 1.23 -18.89 -2.00
N VAL A 242 1.25 -17.57 -1.78
CA VAL A 242 0.46 -16.93 -0.71
C VAL A 242 -1.04 -17.14 -0.93
N LEU A 243 -1.55 -16.99 -2.16
CA LEU A 243 -2.96 -17.27 -2.44
C LEU A 243 -3.30 -18.77 -2.33
N SER A 244 -2.38 -19.67 -2.69
CA SER A 244 -2.59 -21.12 -2.51
C SER A 244 -2.65 -21.52 -1.05
N TYR A 245 -1.86 -20.86 -0.21
CA TYR A 245 -1.92 -21.03 1.22
C TYR A 245 -3.27 -20.56 1.79
N MET A 246 -3.83 -19.46 1.29
CA MET A 246 -5.20 -19.07 1.67
C MET A 246 -6.28 -20.09 1.32
N LEU A 247 -6.10 -20.88 0.26
CA LEU A 247 -7.00 -21.98 -0.04
C LEU A 247 -6.89 -23.11 0.98
N SER A 248 -5.71 -23.34 1.54
CA SER A 248 -5.51 -24.39 2.56
C SER A 248 -6.35 -24.15 3.83
N TYR A 249 -6.67 -22.89 4.14
CA TYR A 249 -7.55 -22.53 5.26
C TYR A 249 -9.00 -23.02 5.10
N GLU A 250 -9.43 -23.44 3.91
CA GLU A 250 -10.71 -24.13 3.74
C GLU A 250 -10.85 -25.33 4.68
N LYS A 251 -9.76 -26.07 4.92
CA LYS A 251 -9.76 -27.25 5.80
C LYS A 251 -10.12 -26.91 7.25
N ILE A 252 -9.81 -25.69 7.70
CA ILE A 252 -10.10 -25.21 9.04
C ILE A 252 -11.59 -24.86 9.19
N TYR A 253 -12.21 -24.34 8.13
CA TYR A 253 -13.60 -23.90 8.14
C TYR A 253 -14.61 -24.99 7.71
N TYR A 254 -14.14 -25.99 6.97
CA TYR A 254 -14.92 -27.15 6.55
C TYR A 254 -14.08 -28.42 6.71
N PRO A 255 -13.96 -28.96 7.94
CA PRO A 255 -13.27 -30.23 8.15
C PRO A 255 -14.06 -31.31 7.42
N ILE A 256 -13.44 -31.88 6.38
CA ILE A 256 -13.94 -33.10 5.76
C ILE A 256 -13.88 -34.15 6.89
N PRO A 257 -15.00 -34.80 7.26
CA PRO A 257 -14.93 -35.84 8.28
C PRO A 257 -13.90 -36.86 7.80
N ASP A 258 -12.89 -37.10 8.63
CA ASP A 258 -11.90 -38.13 8.35
C ASP A 258 -12.64 -39.38 7.90
N LYS A 259 -12.20 -39.94 6.77
CA LYS A 259 -12.62 -41.28 6.39
C LYS A 259 -12.25 -42.15 7.60
N LYS A 260 -13.27 -42.53 8.36
CA LYS A 260 -13.18 -43.53 9.41
C LYS A 260 -12.51 -44.75 8.79
N GLU A 261 -11.26 -44.97 9.14
CA GLU A 261 -10.63 -46.29 9.12
C GLU A 261 -10.79 -46.90 10.51
#